data_AF-A0AAD6SLN0-F1
#
_entry.id   AF-A0AAD6SLN0-F1
#
_cell.length_a   1.000
_cell.length_b   1.000
_cell.length_c   1.000
_cell.angle_alpha   90.00
_cell.angle_beta   90.00
_cell.angle_gamma   90.00
#
_symmetry.space_group_name_H-M   'P 1'
#
loop_
_entity.id
_entity.type
_entity.pdbx_description
1 polymer ?
#
loop_
_entity_poly.entity_id
_entity_poly.type
_entity_poly.pdbx_seq_one_letter_code
_entity_poly.pdbx_strand_id
1 'polypeptide(L)'
;MDIDDTDEGGSRIFCPQDLRESIVTSMERHLNAHPLIPGYSHPSPAGIREWAVKQMYTFCFNNDLPEVWAYLWENWYRRGRWELWARAEHPEIPRLKTTMMVESQYV
;
A
#
# COMPACT_ATOMS: atom_id res chain seq x y z
N MET A 1 -34.79 4.79 -33.88
CA MET A 1 -34.45 5.05 -32.47
C MET A 1 -33.02 4.58 -32.33
N ASP A 2 -32.12 5.49 -32.67
CA ASP A 2 -30.68 5.31 -32.63
C ASP A 2 -30.27 5.42 -31.15
N ILE A 3 -29.84 4.30 -30.58
CA ILE A 3 -29.11 4.30 -29.32
C ILE A 3 -27.64 4.32 -29.74
N ASP A 4 -27.11 5.54 -29.81
CA ASP A 4 -25.69 5.80 -29.83
C ASP A 4 -25.13 5.42 -28.45
N ASP A 5 -24.77 4.15 -28.28
CA ASP A 5 -23.89 3.70 -27.20
C ASP A 5 -22.46 4.08 -27.59
N THR A 6 -22.13 5.35 -27.35
CA THR A 6 -20.75 5.80 -27.31
C THR A 6 -20.09 5.17 -26.08
N ASP A 7 -19.64 3.93 -26.23
CA ASP A 7 -18.65 3.30 -25.35
C ASP A 7 -17.34 4.07 -25.50
N GLU A 8 -17.24 5.23 -24.85
CA GLU A 8 -15.96 5.82 -24.52
C GLU A 8 -15.30 4.94 -23.44
N GLY A 9 -14.79 3.80 -23.89
CA GLY A 9 -13.78 3.01 -23.20
C GLY A 9 -12.48 3.81 -23.11
N GLY A 10 -12.53 4.95 -22.42
CA GLY A 10 -11.35 5.69 -22.00
C GLY A 10 -10.49 4.73 -21.20
N SER A 11 -9.30 4.42 -21.73
CA SER A 11 -8.33 3.52 -21.11
C SER A 11 -8.09 3.98 -19.67
N ARG A 12 -8.78 3.36 -18.70
CA ARG A 12 -8.59 3.66 -17.29
C ARG A 12 -7.18 3.23 -16.94
N ILE A 13 -6.30 4.22 -16.77
CA ILE A 13 -4.92 3.98 -16.44
C ILE A 13 -4.91 3.48 -15.00
N PHE A 14 -4.60 2.19 -14.83
CA PHE A 14 -4.60 1.50 -13.53
C PHE A 14 -3.88 2.32 -12.45
N CYS A 15 -2.71 2.88 -12.74
CA CYS A 15 -2.00 3.77 -11.83
C CYS A 15 -1.27 4.89 -12.59
N PRO A 16 -1.76 6.14 -12.53
CA PRO A 16 -1.13 7.29 -13.16
C PRO A 16 0.31 7.47 -12.69
N GLN A 17 1.20 7.85 -13.59
CA GLN A 17 2.63 7.96 -13.30
C GLN A 17 2.91 9.01 -12.21
N ASP A 18 2.18 10.12 -12.21
CA ASP A 18 2.35 11.23 -11.28
C ASP A 18 2.03 10.86 -9.83
N LEU A 19 1.18 9.85 -9.62
CA LEU A 19 0.72 9.43 -8.29
C LEU A 19 1.51 8.24 -7.74
N ARG A 20 2.28 7.52 -8.58
CA ARG A 20 3.05 6.35 -8.15
C ARG A 20 4.05 6.67 -7.05
N GLU A 21 4.81 7.76 -7.20
CA GLU A 21 5.83 8.13 -6.21
C GLU A 21 5.18 8.43 -4.85
N SER A 22 4.02 9.09 -4.87
CA SER A 22 3.24 9.36 -3.66
C SER A 22 2.77 8.06 -2.99
N ILE A 23 2.25 7.12 -3.77
CA ILE A 23 1.79 5.82 -3.27
C ILE A 23 2.97 5.03 -2.67
N VAL A 24 4.09 4.93 -3.39
CA VAL A 24 5.28 4.21 -2.93
C VAL A 24 5.82 4.82 -1.65
N THR A 25 5.94 6.15 -1.59
CA THR A 25 6.39 6.87 -0.38
C THR A 25 5.47 6.59 0.81
N SER A 26 4.15 6.62 0.60
CA SER A 26 3.19 6.24 1.64
C SER A 26 3.36 4.79 2.06
N MET A 27 3.50 3.85 1.13
CA MET A 27 3.74 2.43 1.44
C MET A 27 5.02 2.21 2.24
N GLU A 28 6.13 2.89 1.90
CA GLU A 28 7.38 2.82 2.64
C GLU A 28 7.22 3.32 4.08
N ARG A 29 6.47 4.41 4.26
CA ARG A 29 6.15 4.93 5.59
C ARG A 29 5.31 3.94 6.40
N HIS A 30 4.31 3.30 5.78
CA HIS A 30 3.47 2.30 6.43
C HIS A 30 4.26 1.04 6.81
N LEU A 31 5.11 0.56 5.91
CA LEU A 31 5.99 -0.60 6.14
C LEU A 31 6.93 -0.38 7.34
N ASN A 32 7.50 0.82 7.45
CA ASN A 32 8.47 1.15 8.50
C ASN A 32 7.85 1.71 9.77
N ALA A 33 6.53 1.92 9.81
CA ALA A 33 5.85 2.36 11.03
C ALA A 33 5.95 1.27 12.10
N HIS A 34 6.31 1.68 13.32
CA HIS A 34 6.52 0.76 14.43
C HIS A 34 6.28 1.49 15.76
N PRO A 35 5.66 0.86 16.77
CA PRO A 35 5.38 1.51 18.06
C PRO A 35 6.61 2.11 18.76
N LEU A 36 7.77 1.45 18.62
CA LEU A 36 9.06 1.91 19.19
C LEU A 36 9.74 3.05 18.40
N ILE A 37 9.28 3.38 17.19
CA ILE A 37 9.85 4.49 16.41
C ILE A 37 8.97 5.71 16.68
N PRO A 38 9.45 6.72 17.42
CA PRO A 38 8.69 7.95 17.64
C PRO A 38 8.45 8.66 16.31
N GLY A 39 7.21 9.06 16.03
CA GLY A 39 6.85 9.68 14.75
C GLY A 39 5.35 9.87 14.56
N TYR A 40 4.92 9.94 13.29
CA TYR A 40 3.54 10.25 12.87
C TYR A 40 2.55 9.09 12.98
N SER A 41 2.97 7.93 13.48
CA SER A 41 2.14 6.73 13.56
C SER A 41 1.52 6.56 14.94
N HIS A 42 0.44 5.79 15.02
CA HIS A 42 -0.21 5.45 16.29
C HIS A 42 0.73 4.68 17.24
N PRO A 43 0.60 4.80 18.57
CA PRO A 43 1.46 4.10 19.54
C PRO A 43 1.21 2.58 19.66
N SER A 44 0.25 2.02 18.93
CA SER A 44 -0.10 0.59 19.01
C SER A 44 -0.12 -0.07 17.62
N PRO A 45 0.26 -1.34 17.47
CA PRO A 45 0.27 -2.05 16.18
C PRO A 45 -1.06 -1.96 15.44
N ALA A 46 -2.17 -2.25 16.14
CA ALA A 46 -3.52 -2.18 15.58
C ALA A 46 -3.86 -0.76 15.08
N GLY A 47 -3.51 0.27 15.85
CA GLY A 47 -3.76 1.64 15.43
C GLY A 47 -2.85 2.11 14.30
N ILE A 48 -1.63 1.55 14.16
CA ILE A 48 -0.75 1.82 13.02
C ILE A 48 -1.41 1.29 11.75
N ARG A 49 -1.97 0.08 11.79
CA ARG A 49 -2.73 -0.50 10.67
C ARG A 49 -3.93 0.36 10.31
N GLU A 50 -4.75 0.73 11.28
CA GLU A 50 -5.95 1.57 11.04
C GLU A 50 -5.58 2.93 10.44
N TRP A 51 -4.56 3.59 10.98
CA TRP A 51 -4.02 4.83 10.46
C TRP A 51 -3.53 4.68 9.01
N ALA A 52 -2.76 3.64 8.72
CA ALA A 52 -2.19 3.38 7.41
C ALA A 52 -3.27 3.08 6.35
N VAL A 53 -4.25 2.23 6.71
CA VAL A 53 -5.41 1.91 5.88
C VAL A 53 -6.21 3.17 5.56
N LYS A 54 -6.52 3.97 6.58
CA LYS A 54 -7.30 5.20 6.41
C LYS A 54 -6.57 6.21 5.53
N GLN A 55 -5.26 6.36 5.71
CA GLN A 55 -4.44 7.27 4.90
C GLN A 55 -4.46 6.85 3.44
N MET A 56 -4.15 5.59 3.14
CA MET A 56 -4.08 5.10 1.76
C MET A 56 -5.45 5.09 1.08
N TYR A 57 -6.50 4.67 1.79
CA TYR A 57 -7.87 4.70 1.27
C TYR A 57 -8.30 6.12 0.92
N THR A 58 -8.09 7.08 1.82
CA THR A 58 -8.43 8.49 1.58
C THR A 58 -7.66 9.04 0.38
N PHE A 59 -6.38 8.68 0.25
CA PHE A 59 -5.58 9.08 -0.90
C PHE A 59 -6.14 8.54 -2.22
N CYS A 60 -6.42 7.24 -2.30
CA CYS A 60 -6.97 6.63 -3.51
C CYS A 60 -8.37 7.16 -3.83
N PHE A 61 -9.22 7.37 -2.82
CA PHE A 61 -10.57 7.90 -3.00
C PHE A 61 -10.54 9.35 -3.55
N ASN A 62 -9.67 10.20 -3.01
CA ASN A 62 -9.56 11.60 -3.46
C ASN A 62 -8.98 11.75 -4.87
N ASN A 63 -8.26 10.74 -5.37
CA ASN A 63 -7.65 10.74 -6.71
C ASN A 63 -8.39 9.83 -7.71
N ASP A 64 -9.57 9.32 -7.35
CA ASP A 64 -10.37 8.41 -8.17
C ASP A 64 -9.59 7.17 -8.66
N LEU A 65 -8.93 6.49 -7.72
CA LEU A 65 -8.10 5.29 -7.99
C LEU A 65 -8.67 4.01 -7.32
N PRO A 66 -9.89 3.57 -7.65
CA PRO A 66 -10.50 2.41 -7.00
C PRO A 66 -9.76 1.10 -7.31
N GLU A 67 -9.23 0.92 -8.52
CA GLU A 67 -8.48 -0.28 -8.92
C GLU A 67 -7.15 -0.39 -8.19
N VAL A 68 -6.43 0.75 -8.00
CA VAL A 68 -5.21 0.79 -7.19
C VAL A 68 -5.52 0.40 -5.76
N TRP A 69 -6.58 0.97 -5.18
CA TRP A 69 -6.95 0.64 -3.80
C TRP A 69 -7.27 -0.84 -3.64
N ALA A 70 -8.06 -1.43 -4.55
CA ALA A 70 -8.38 -2.85 -4.52
C ALA A 70 -7.12 -3.72 -4.57
N TYR A 71 -6.17 -3.37 -5.45
CA TYR A 71 -4.88 -4.06 -5.55
C TYR A 71 -4.04 -3.91 -4.27
N LEU A 72 -3.94 -2.70 -3.72
CA LEU A 72 -3.20 -2.45 -2.49
C LEU A 72 -3.81 -3.19 -1.30
N TRP A 73 -5.14 -3.20 -1.23
CA TRP A 73 -5.88 -3.88 -0.18
C TRP A 73 -5.59 -5.38 -0.16
N GLU A 74 -5.79 -6.07 -1.28
CA GLU A 74 -5.61 -7.53 -1.34
C GLU A 74 -4.17 -7.98 -1.11
N ASN A 75 -3.18 -7.14 -1.43
CA ASN A 75 -1.78 -7.52 -1.31
C ASN A 75 -1.14 -7.11 0.02
N TRP A 76 -1.54 -5.99 0.62
CA TRP A 76 -0.81 -5.41 1.76
C TRP A 76 -1.68 -5.03 2.95
N TYR A 77 -2.87 -4.46 2.74
CA TYR A 77 -3.66 -3.88 3.84
C TYR A 77 -4.72 -4.81 4.46
N ARG A 78 -5.07 -5.89 3.75
CA ARG A 78 -5.98 -6.93 4.25
C ARG A 78 -5.35 -7.66 5.44
N ARG A 79 -6.18 -8.05 6.40
CA ARG A 79 -5.78 -8.96 7.50
C ARG A 79 -5.27 -10.29 6.93
N GLY A 80 -4.23 -10.83 7.54
CA GLY A 80 -3.45 -11.98 7.05
C GLY A 80 -2.30 -11.59 6.12
N ARG A 81 -2.38 -10.45 5.40
CA ARG A 81 -1.31 -9.95 4.53
C ARG A 81 -0.49 -8.87 5.22
N TRP A 82 -1.17 -7.99 5.95
CA TRP A 82 -0.56 -6.93 6.73
C TRP A 82 0.54 -7.46 7.67
N GLU A 83 0.28 -8.56 8.36
CA GLU A 83 1.15 -9.18 9.35
C GLU A 83 2.43 -9.75 8.74
N LEU A 84 2.43 -10.03 7.43
CA LEU A 84 3.60 -10.49 6.69
C LEU A 84 4.43 -9.34 6.11
N TRP A 85 3.83 -8.16 6.01
CA TRP A 85 4.40 -7.00 5.36
C TRP A 85 4.87 -5.95 6.36
N ALA A 86 4.01 -5.54 7.28
CA ALA A 86 4.24 -4.42 8.18
C ALA A 86 5.12 -4.80 9.36
N ARG A 87 6.12 -3.95 9.65
CA ARG A 87 7.01 -4.17 10.80
C ARG A 87 6.29 -4.00 12.14
N ALA A 88 5.21 -3.22 12.17
CA ALA A 88 4.45 -2.91 13.39
C ALA A 88 3.92 -4.14 14.15
N GLU A 89 3.70 -5.26 13.47
CA GLU A 89 3.17 -6.49 14.08
C GLU A 89 4.23 -7.30 14.83
N HIS A 90 5.52 -7.01 14.59
CA HIS A 90 6.61 -7.65 15.32
C HIS A 90 7.01 -6.80 16.53
N PRO A 91 7.25 -7.39 17.70
CA PRO A 91 7.60 -6.64 18.91
C PRO A 91 9.02 -6.03 18.86
N GLU A 92 9.90 -6.59 18.04
CA GLU A 92 11.29 -6.19 17.91
C GLU A 92 11.55 -5.57 16.54
N ILE A 93 12.37 -4.51 16.48
CA ILE A 93 12.84 -3.93 15.23
C ILE A 93 14.12 -4.66 14.81
N PRO A 94 14.15 -5.34 13.64
CA PRO A 94 15.36 -5.96 13.14
C PRO A 94 16.46 -4.90 12.94
N ARG A 95 17.61 -5.08 13.60
CA ARG A 95 18.77 -4.18 13.49
C ARG A 95 19.48 -4.27 12.13
N LEU A 96 19.27 -5.36 11.38
CA LEU A 96 19.87 -5.63 10.09
C LEU A 96 18.78 -5.72 9.02
N LYS A 97 18.95 -4.99 7.90
CA LYS A 97 18.16 -5.22 6.68
C LYS A 97 18.73 -6.46 5.98
N THR A 98 18.07 -7.60 6.07
CA THR A 98 18.46 -8.78 5.29
C THR A 98 18.00 -8.57 3.85
N THR A 99 18.88 -8.07 2.99
CA THR A 99 18.69 -8.12 1.53
C THR A 99 19.01 -9.54 1.05
N MET A 100 18.07 -10.48 1.21
CA MET A 100 18.18 -11.77 0.55
C MET A 100 17.77 -11.57 -0.93
N MET A 101 18.75 -11.25 -1.77
CA MET A 101 18.56 -11.36 -3.22
C MET A 101 18.53 -12.85 -3.56
N VAL A 102 17.36 -13.38 -3.90
CA VAL A 102 17.25 -14.71 -4.51
C VAL A 102 17.71 -14.56 -5.95
N GLU A 103 18.98 -14.85 -6.19
CA GLU A 103 19.51 -15.06 -7.54
C GLU A 103 18.77 -16.25 -8.15
N SER A 104 17.77 -15.97 -9.01
CA SER A 104 17.18 -16.98 -9.89
C SER A 104 18.09 -17.15 -11.09
N GLN A 105 19.25 -17.78 -10.89
CA GLN A 105 20.10 -18.19 -11.99
C GLN A 105 19.55 -19.49 -12.56
N TYR A 106 18.79 -19.39 -13.66
CA TYR A 106 18.57 -20.53 -14.54
C TYR A 106 19.86 -20.74 -15.33
N VAL A 107 20.56 -21.85 -15.09
CA VAL A 107 21.53 -22.46 -16.01
C VAL A 107 20.88 -23.69 -16.62
#